data_AF-A0A3N5YGQ3-F1
#
_entry.id   AF-A0A3N5YGQ3-F1
#
_cell.length_a   1.000
_cell.length_b   1.000
_cell.length_c   1.000
_cell.angle_alpha   90.00
_cell.angle_beta   90.00
_cell.angle_gamma   90.00
#
_symmetry.space_group_name_H-M   'P 1'
#
loop_
_entity.id
_entity.type
_entity.pdbx_description
1 polymer ?
#
loop_
_entity_poly.entity_id
_entity_poly.type
_entity_poly.pdbx_seq_one_letter_code
_entity_poly.pdbx_strand_id
1 'polypeptide(L)'
;MPAFDLTEFFKLSSVLNYNLSAASLNRYNVMMYILAGKRLDRDERLDREKKSLMMEALGYLFSAYSHKRRRLGPMAVLHPLRAAALMTRAQEEAALLSLLTVLFHDILEDVQSVDFAAQEWQDMEQRLFELLAHMAPEDEQQLIRRLECLTRIKSESYYRYIGRMLDCATLFPEVVEVKLADRLDNTLDMRVDLEDPLAGIDCFQSIFQLLFVRDYPGYAPANEHQPATAMNGSRRLYQLFKNAVLLSLIRQPSVPPGSVARRTLFNAVAEASLREAQRTLMHLLGYHLKDPRVQRELVLDAMDYCHSGRTDLVTRPDGQRLLDGLFATYFAPTDSRLLYQQLDSLYQNKPLMIQGSIAFIVIFLRFLHEPTFYVRGISIEGIQAD
;
A
#
# COMPACT_ATOMS: atom_id res chain seq x y z
N MET A 1 -1.46 1.75 21.18
CA MET A 1 -1.16 2.37 19.87
C MET A 1 -1.48 1.35 18.79
N PRO A 2 -2.17 1.71 17.71
CA PRO A 2 -2.46 0.76 16.64
C PRO A 2 -1.12 0.27 16.06
N ALA A 3 -0.99 -1.05 15.86
CA ALA A 3 0.26 -1.70 15.45
C ALA A 3 0.76 -1.30 14.04
N PHE A 4 0.02 -0.45 13.33
CA PHE A 4 0.22 -0.09 11.93
C PHE A 4 0.31 1.42 11.70
N ASP A 5 0.60 2.21 12.74
CA ASP A 5 0.86 3.66 12.59
C ASP A 5 2.20 3.94 11.89
N LEU A 6 2.30 5.09 11.22
CA LEU A 6 3.48 5.53 10.46
C LEU A 6 4.74 5.59 11.34
N THR A 7 4.60 5.98 12.61
CA THR A 7 5.71 6.00 13.57
C THR A 7 6.28 4.60 13.80
N GLU A 8 5.42 3.60 14.03
CA GLU A 8 5.83 2.22 14.22
C GLU A 8 6.42 1.62 12.93
N PHE A 9 5.87 2.01 11.79
CA PHE A 9 6.43 1.66 10.48
C PHE A 9 7.84 2.21 10.28
N PHE A 10 8.10 3.48 10.61
CA PHE A 10 9.44 4.05 10.51
C PHE A 10 10.41 3.42 11.50
N LYS A 11 9.97 3.08 12.72
CA LYS A 11 10.81 2.29 13.65
C LYS A 11 11.18 0.94 13.05
N LEU A 12 10.20 0.17 12.55
CA LEU A 12 10.45 -1.11 11.88
C LEU A 12 11.41 -0.94 10.68
N SER A 13 11.15 0.03 9.81
CA SER A 13 11.98 0.32 8.63
C SER A 13 13.41 0.68 9.03
N SER A 14 13.57 1.56 10.04
CA SER A 14 14.89 1.98 10.53
C SER A 14 15.71 0.81 11.09
N VAL A 15 15.08 -0.05 11.88
CA VAL A 15 15.72 -1.22 12.47
C VAL A 15 16.12 -2.25 11.42
N LEU A 16 15.24 -2.54 10.46
CA LEU A 16 15.58 -3.44 9.34
C LEU A 16 16.72 -2.85 8.49
N ASN A 17 16.65 -1.56 8.17
CA ASN A 17 17.68 -0.88 7.39
C ASN A 17 19.05 -0.85 8.11
N TYR A 18 19.05 -0.67 9.44
CA TYR A 18 20.27 -0.74 10.24
C TYR A 18 20.91 -2.13 10.18
N ASN A 19 20.12 -3.20 10.28
CA ASN A 19 20.63 -4.57 10.15
C ASN A 19 21.17 -4.87 8.74
N LEU A 20 20.53 -4.31 7.70
CA LEU A 20 20.97 -4.50 6.32
C LEU A 20 22.23 -3.68 5.97
N SER A 21 22.47 -2.57 6.68
CA SER A 21 23.65 -1.71 6.49
C SER A 21 24.83 -2.08 7.38
N ALA A 22 24.68 -3.07 8.26
CA ALA A 22 25.73 -3.51 9.17
C ALA A 22 26.86 -4.21 8.39
N ALA A 23 28.11 -4.07 8.89
CA ALA A 23 29.29 -4.69 8.29
C ALA A 23 29.17 -6.22 8.17
N SER A 24 28.40 -6.84 9.07
CA SER A 24 27.96 -8.23 8.95
C SER A 24 26.43 -8.30 9.00
N LEU A 25 25.86 -8.85 7.94
CA LEU A 25 24.41 -8.99 7.78
C LEU A 25 23.87 -10.08 8.71
N ASN A 26 23.24 -9.67 9.80
CA ASN A 26 22.64 -10.60 10.75
C ASN A 26 21.21 -10.99 10.32
N ARG A 27 21.12 -12.00 9.45
CA ARG A 27 19.86 -12.60 8.98
C ARG A 27 18.93 -13.02 10.13
N TYR A 28 19.49 -13.49 11.24
CA TYR A 28 18.71 -13.96 12.39
C TYR A 28 17.96 -12.81 13.05
N ASN A 29 18.60 -11.66 13.23
CA ASN A 29 17.94 -10.48 13.77
C ASN A 29 16.78 -10.03 12.87
N VAL A 30 17.00 -9.98 11.55
CA VAL A 30 15.95 -9.63 10.57
C VAL A 30 14.76 -10.58 10.70
N MET A 31 15.01 -11.90 10.74
CA MET A 31 13.97 -12.90 10.96
C MET A 31 13.20 -12.64 12.26
N MET A 32 13.89 -12.38 13.37
CA MET A 32 13.24 -12.13 14.66
C MET A 32 12.36 -10.88 14.65
N TYR A 33 12.73 -9.82 13.93
CA TYR A 33 11.90 -8.62 13.75
C TYR A 33 10.65 -8.86 12.90
N ILE A 34 10.76 -9.74 11.89
CA ILE A 34 9.61 -10.19 11.09
C ILE A 34 8.65 -11.00 11.96
N LEU A 35 9.18 -12.00 12.69
CA LEU A 35 8.39 -12.89 13.53
C LEU A 35 7.75 -12.19 14.73
N ALA A 36 8.29 -11.06 15.18
CA ALA A 36 7.76 -10.28 16.29
C ALA A 36 7.51 -11.13 17.56
N GLY A 37 8.44 -12.04 17.86
CA GLY A 37 8.37 -12.96 19.00
C GLY A 37 7.50 -14.21 18.78
N LYS A 38 6.87 -14.37 17.62
CA LYS A 38 6.07 -15.55 17.30
C LYS A 38 6.94 -16.74 16.90
N ARG A 39 6.42 -17.93 17.18
CA ARG A 39 7.00 -19.20 16.74
C ARG A 39 6.34 -19.66 15.44
N LEU A 40 7.09 -20.38 14.62
CA LEU A 40 6.61 -21.03 13.38
C LEU A 40 6.07 -22.44 13.64
N ASP A 41 6.39 -22.99 14.81
CA ASP A 41 5.83 -24.24 15.32
C ASP A 41 5.78 -24.26 16.85
N ARG A 42 4.86 -25.05 17.41
CA ARG A 42 4.79 -25.30 18.84
C ARG A 42 5.90 -26.26 19.29
N ASP A 43 6.27 -27.21 18.43
CA ASP A 43 7.42 -28.08 18.62
C ASP A 43 8.72 -27.31 18.41
N GLU A 44 9.68 -27.44 19.34
CA GLU A 44 10.93 -26.67 19.30
C GLU A 44 11.85 -27.10 18.16
N ARG A 45 11.88 -28.39 17.82
CA ARG A 45 12.70 -28.89 16.72
C ARG A 45 12.14 -28.41 15.38
N LEU A 46 10.83 -28.55 15.18
CA LEU A 46 10.17 -28.08 13.96
C LEU A 46 10.23 -26.55 13.81
N ASP A 47 10.13 -25.79 14.91
CA ASP A 47 10.30 -24.34 14.89
C ASP A 47 11.71 -23.94 14.42
N ARG A 48 12.75 -24.65 14.87
CA ARG A 48 14.14 -24.43 14.41
C ARG A 48 14.33 -24.79 12.93
N GLU A 49 13.77 -25.92 12.49
CA GLU A 49 13.83 -26.35 11.08
C GLU A 49 13.15 -25.32 10.16
N LYS A 50 11.94 -24.87 10.51
CA LYS A 50 11.22 -23.83 9.76
C LYS A 50 11.95 -22.48 9.77
N LYS A 51 12.59 -22.11 10.89
CA LYS A 51 13.44 -20.92 10.97
C LYS A 51 14.68 -21.04 10.09
N SER A 52 15.25 -22.22 9.93
CA SER A 52 16.38 -22.46 9.00
C SER A 52 15.97 -22.14 7.56
N LEU A 53 14.83 -22.67 7.11
CA LEU A 53 14.28 -22.37 5.78
C LEU A 53 14.03 -20.87 5.58
N MET A 54 13.50 -20.20 6.60
CA MET A 54 13.31 -18.75 6.56
C MET A 54 14.65 -17.98 6.45
N MET A 55 15.71 -18.46 7.11
CA MET A 55 17.05 -17.88 7.03
C MET A 55 17.70 -18.08 5.65
N GLU A 56 17.44 -19.20 4.99
CA GLU A 56 17.83 -19.46 3.61
C GLU A 56 17.08 -18.53 2.66
N ALA A 57 15.76 -18.37 2.83
CA ALA A 57 14.94 -17.44 2.06
C ALA A 57 15.43 -15.99 2.16
N LEU A 58 15.77 -15.54 3.36
CA LEU A 58 16.37 -14.22 3.58
C LEU A 58 17.73 -14.10 2.89
N GLY A 59 18.55 -15.16 2.93
CA GLY A 59 19.82 -15.21 2.21
C GLY A 59 19.65 -15.02 0.71
N TYR A 60 18.68 -15.74 0.11
CA TYR A 60 18.33 -15.58 -1.31
C TYR A 60 17.88 -14.15 -1.62
N LEU A 61 16.93 -13.60 -0.85
CA LEU A 61 16.43 -12.24 -1.06
C LEU A 61 17.53 -11.18 -1.01
N PHE A 62 18.48 -11.31 -0.09
CA PHE A 62 19.58 -10.36 0.03
C PHE A 62 20.51 -10.38 -1.18
N SER A 63 20.70 -11.56 -1.81
CA SER A 63 21.39 -11.64 -3.10
C SER A 63 20.54 -11.08 -4.24
N ALA A 64 19.27 -11.48 -4.34
CA ALA A 64 18.39 -11.09 -5.43
C ALA A 64 18.11 -9.58 -5.52
N TYR A 65 18.20 -8.86 -4.40
CA TYR A 65 17.96 -7.42 -4.33
C TYR A 65 19.22 -6.60 -4.00
N SER A 66 20.40 -7.20 -4.00
CA SER A 66 21.67 -6.58 -3.58
C SER A 66 21.98 -5.24 -4.25
N HIS A 67 21.62 -5.10 -5.53
CA HIS A 67 21.86 -3.90 -6.35
C HIS A 67 20.60 -3.08 -6.62
N LYS A 68 19.45 -3.49 -6.08
CA LYS A 68 18.15 -2.87 -6.36
C LYS A 68 17.78 -1.87 -5.26
N ARG A 69 17.29 -0.70 -5.68
CA ARG A 69 16.74 0.33 -4.78
C ARG A 69 15.27 0.59 -5.09
N ARG A 70 14.49 0.88 -4.05
CA ARG A 70 13.13 1.43 -4.18
C ARG A 70 13.21 2.76 -4.93
N ARG A 71 12.11 3.12 -5.58
CA ARG A 71 11.96 4.43 -6.25
C ARG A 71 12.25 5.62 -5.33
N LEU A 72 11.99 5.47 -4.04
CA LEU A 72 12.20 6.49 -3.00
C LEU A 72 13.57 6.37 -2.31
N GLY A 73 14.46 5.47 -2.74
CA GLY A 73 15.87 5.45 -2.28
C GLY A 73 16.33 4.27 -1.41
N PRO A 74 15.52 3.72 -0.47
CA PRO A 74 15.92 2.57 0.35
C PRO A 74 16.23 1.32 -0.48
N MET A 75 16.92 0.34 0.10
CA MET A 75 17.15 -0.97 -0.55
C MET A 75 15.81 -1.63 -0.89
N ALA A 76 15.70 -2.18 -2.10
CA ALA A 76 14.46 -2.81 -2.58
C ALA A 76 13.98 -3.94 -1.67
N VAL A 77 14.92 -4.70 -1.10
CA VAL A 77 14.62 -5.80 -0.18
C VAL A 77 13.86 -5.37 1.08
N LEU A 78 13.91 -4.09 1.47
CA LEU A 78 13.14 -3.63 2.64
C LEU A 78 11.64 -3.82 2.47
N HIS A 79 11.12 -3.70 1.24
CA HIS A 79 9.70 -3.84 0.95
C HIS A 79 9.14 -5.22 1.36
N PRO A 80 9.64 -6.36 0.81
CA PRO A 80 9.13 -7.66 1.21
C PRO A 80 9.36 -7.98 2.69
N LEU A 81 10.45 -7.50 3.31
CA LEU A 81 10.70 -7.71 4.74
C LEU A 81 9.67 -6.98 5.62
N ARG A 82 9.38 -5.72 5.31
CA ARG A 82 8.38 -4.92 6.04
C ARG A 82 6.98 -5.46 5.80
N ALA A 83 6.62 -5.83 4.57
CA ALA A 83 5.35 -6.48 4.27
C ALA A 83 5.16 -7.78 5.08
N ALA A 84 6.18 -8.65 5.15
CA ALA A 84 6.14 -9.88 5.94
C ALA A 84 5.98 -9.60 7.44
N ALA A 85 6.67 -8.58 7.93
CA ALA A 85 6.59 -8.12 9.32
C ALA A 85 5.21 -7.52 9.66
N LEU A 86 4.59 -6.76 8.75
CA LEU A 86 3.23 -6.23 8.89
C LEU A 86 2.19 -7.36 8.90
N MET A 87 2.30 -8.31 7.96
CA MET A 87 1.39 -9.46 7.91
C MET A 87 1.48 -10.30 9.19
N THR A 88 2.70 -10.59 9.64
CA THR A 88 2.91 -11.39 10.85
C THR A 88 2.31 -10.72 12.07
N ARG A 89 2.37 -9.39 12.19
CA ARG A 89 1.72 -8.65 13.29
C ARG A 89 0.20 -8.76 13.26
N ALA A 90 -0.41 -8.89 12.08
CA ALA A 90 -1.86 -9.01 11.93
C ALA A 90 -2.41 -10.42 12.21
N GLN A 91 -1.59 -11.47 12.03
CA GLN A 91 -1.97 -12.86 12.28
C GLN A 91 -1.85 -13.21 13.76
N GLU A 92 -2.55 -14.23 14.26
CA GLU A 92 -2.33 -14.71 15.63
C GLU A 92 -1.09 -15.59 15.71
N GLU A 93 -1.03 -16.60 14.84
CA GLU A 93 0.12 -17.50 14.67
C GLU A 93 0.84 -17.21 13.35
N ALA A 94 2.16 -17.36 13.33
CA ALA A 94 2.97 -17.18 12.12
C ALA A 94 3.07 -18.50 11.35
N ALA A 95 2.83 -18.47 10.04
CA ALA A 95 2.93 -19.63 9.17
C ALA A 95 4.09 -19.45 8.17
N LEU A 96 5.00 -20.43 8.11
CA LEU A 96 6.18 -20.38 7.22
C LEU A 96 5.78 -20.18 5.75
N LEU A 97 4.83 -20.96 5.24
CA LEU A 97 4.42 -20.88 3.84
C LEU A 97 3.87 -19.48 3.48
N SER A 98 3.07 -18.90 4.37
CA SER A 98 2.53 -17.54 4.19
C SER A 98 3.64 -16.48 4.26
N LEU A 99 4.61 -16.63 5.16
CA LEU A 99 5.78 -15.76 5.23
C LEU A 99 6.64 -15.83 3.96
N LEU A 100 6.93 -17.04 3.46
CA LEU A 100 7.66 -17.22 2.20
C LEU A 100 6.88 -16.60 1.03
N THR A 101 5.55 -16.74 1.02
CA THR A 101 4.69 -16.11 0.01
C THR A 101 4.84 -14.59 0.01
N VAL A 102 4.83 -13.92 1.17
CA VAL A 102 5.03 -12.46 1.25
C VAL A 102 6.46 -12.07 0.91
N LEU A 103 7.44 -12.81 1.41
CA LEU A 103 8.85 -12.53 1.15
C LEU A 103 9.18 -12.59 -0.33
N PHE A 104 8.56 -13.51 -1.07
CA PHE A 104 8.80 -13.74 -2.48
C PHE A 104 7.77 -13.12 -3.43
N HIS A 105 6.75 -12.40 -2.94
CA HIS A 105 5.60 -12.01 -3.77
C HIS A 105 5.95 -11.24 -5.06
N ASP A 106 7.03 -10.46 -5.05
CA ASP A 106 7.47 -9.65 -6.20
C ASP A 106 8.64 -10.29 -6.99
N ILE A 107 9.23 -11.43 -6.57
CA ILE A 107 10.48 -11.91 -7.20
C ILE A 107 10.30 -12.24 -8.68
N LEU A 108 9.13 -12.71 -9.10
CA LEU A 108 8.84 -13.03 -10.50
C LEU A 108 8.70 -11.78 -11.38
N GLU A 109 8.44 -10.61 -10.78
CA GLU A 109 8.40 -9.32 -11.48
C GLU A 109 9.75 -8.62 -11.44
N ASP A 110 10.33 -8.56 -10.24
CA ASP A 110 11.48 -7.72 -9.90
C ASP A 110 12.82 -8.36 -10.21
N VAL A 111 12.95 -9.69 -10.23
CA VAL A 111 14.24 -10.39 -10.37
C VAL A 111 14.32 -11.04 -11.75
N GLN A 112 15.14 -10.47 -12.64
CA GLN A 112 15.28 -10.95 -14.02
C GLN A 112 16.73 -11.27 -14.34
N SER A 113 16.96 -12.28 -15.18
CA SER A 113 18.30 -12.73 -15.57
C SER A 113 19.18 -11.64 -16.19
N VAL A 114 18.57 -10.64 -16.82
CA VAL A 114 19.25 -9.49 -17.43
C VAL A 114 19.93 -8.57 -16.42
N ASP A 115 19.56 -8.66 -15.13
CA ASP A 115 20.12 -7.83 -14.07
C ASP A 115 21.42 -8.40 -13.47
N PHE A 116 21.83 -9.61 -13.85
CA PHE A 116 22.92 -10.36 -13.22
C PHE A 116 23.93 -10.88 -14.25
N ALA A 117 25.16 -11.13 -13.81
CA ALA A 117 26.11 -11.91 -14.60
C ALA A 117 25.65 -13.36 -14.74
N ALA A 118 25.98 -14.04 -15.84
CA ALA A 118 25.48 -15.39 -16.12
C ALA A 118 25.76 -16.41 -15.00
N GLN A 119 26.96 -16.39 -14.41
CA GLN A 119 27.31 -17.27 -13.28
C GLN A 119 26.55 -16.89 -12.00
N GLU A 120 26.41 -15.60 -11.72
CA GLU A 120 25.67 -15.11 -10.55
C GLU A 120 24.19 -15.49 -10.65
N TRP A 121 23.61 -15.40 -11.84
CA TRP A 121 22.25 -15.85 -12.12
C TRP A 121 22.09 -17.36 -11.89
N GLN A 122 23.01 -18.18 -12.42
CA GLN A 122 22.99 -19.64 -12.20
C GLN A 122 23.09 -20.00 -10.72
N ASP A 123 23.98 -19.34 -9.98
CA ASP A 123 24.14 -19.55 -8.54
C ASP A 123 22.86 -19.15 -7.78
N MET A 124 22.17 -18.07 -8.21
CA MET A 124 20.89 -17.67 -7.64
C MET A 124 19.77 -18.67 -7.93
N GLU A 125 19.65 -19.15 -9.17
CA GLU A 125 18.68 -20.18 -9.54
C GLU A 125 18.90 -21.45 -8.73
N GLN A 126 20.16 -21.88 -8.60
CA GLN A 126 20.53 -23.05 -7.81
C GLN A 126 20.14 -22.89 -6.33
N ARG A 127 20.38 -21.72 -5.73
CA ARG A 127 19.97 -21.45 -4.33
C ARG A 127 18.46 -21.46 -4.14
N LEU A 128 17.70 -20.93 -5.09
CA LEU A 128 16.24 -20.98 -5.03
C LEU A 128 15.75 -22.42 -5.16
N PHE A 129 16.31 -23.18 -6.09
CA PHE A 129 15.99 -24.59 -6.27
C PHE A 129 16.29 -25.43 -5.02
N GLU A 130 17.46 -25.23 -4.41
CA GLU A 130 17.85 -25.90 -3.16
C GLU A 130 16.87 -25.54 -2.03
N LEU A 131 16.51 -24.27 -1.87
CA LEU A 131 15.53 -23.85 -0.87
C LEU A 131 14.18 -24.56 -1.05
N LEU A 132 13.68 -24.60 -2.28
CA LEU A 132 12.42 -25.27 -2.61
C LEU A 132 12.49 -26.78 -2.35
N ALA A 133 13.63 -27.42 -2.68
CA ALA A 133 13.83 -28.85 -2.46
C ALA A 133 13.88 -29.26 -0.97
N HIS A 134 14.14 -28.32 -0.05
CA HIS A 134 14.05 -28.56 1.40
C HIS A 134 12.63 -28.39 1.96
N MET A 135 11.66 -27.96 1.14
CA MET A 135 10.24 -27.92 1.53
C MET A 135 9.56 -29.26 1.28
N ALA A 136 8.42 -29.50 1.93
CA ALA A 136 7.56 -30.61 1.54
C ALA A 136 7.01 -30.37 0.11
N PRO A 137 6.87 -31.40 -0.75
CA PRO A 137 6.43 -31.22 -2.14
C PRO A 137 5.10 -30.46 -2.27
N GLU A 138 4.16 -30.70 -1.35
CA GLU A 138 2.88 -30.01 -1.32
C GLU A 138 3.02 -28.53 -0.96
N ASP A 139 3.94 -28.17 -0.05
CA ASP A 139 4.19 -26.79 0.35
C ASP A 139 4.92 -26.02 -0.77
N GLU A 140 5.86 -26.67 -1.45
CA GLU A 140 6.54 -26.12 -2.63
C GLU A 140 5.53 -25.78 -3.72
N GLN A 141 4.67 -26.74 -4.09
CA GLN A 141 3.65 -26.55 -5.12
C GLN A 141 2.68 -25.43 -4.74
N GLN A 142 2.27 -25.35 -3.47
CA GLN A 142 1.43 -24.27 -2.99
C GLN A 142 2.13 -22.91 -3.03
N LEU A 143 3.40 -22.83 -2.66
CA LEU A 143 4.17 -21.58 -2.73
C LEU A 143 4.22 -21.07 -4.17
N ILE A 144 4.59 -21.91 -5.13
CA ILE A 144 4.67 -21.53 -6.56
C ILE A 144 3.33 -20.98 -7.05
N ARG A 145 2.22 -21.71 -6.78
CA ARG A 145 0.89 -21.26 -7.21
C ARG A 145 0.47 -19.94 -6.57
N ARG A 146 0.82 -19.71 -5.30
CA ARG A 146 0.55 -18.42 -4.61
C ARG A 146 1.33 -17.28 -5.26
N LEU A 147 2.60 -17.50 -5.63
CA LEU A 147 3.42 -16.49 -6.31
C LEU A 147 2.88 -16.16 -7.71
N GLU A 148 2.44 -17.17 -8.48
CA GLU A 148 1.80 -16.96 -9.79
C GLU A 148 0.50 -16.13 -9.68
N CYS A 149 -0.29 -16.36 -8.63
CA CYS A 149 -1.49 -15.57 -8.35
C CYS A 149 -1.16 -14.11 -7.96
N LEU A 150 -0.04 -13.89 -7.27
CA LEU A 150 0.41 -12.56 -6.84
C LEU A 150 1.17 -11.78 -7.92
N THR A 151 1.64 -12.45 -8.96
CA THR A 151 2.38 -11.84 -10.07
C THR A 151 1.44 -11.33 -11.14
N ARG A 152 1.56 -10.06 -11.53
CA ARG A 152 0.80 -9.44 -12.61
C ARG A 152 1.37 -9.80 -13.98
N ILE A 153 0.51 -10.27 -14.87
CA ILE A 153 0.85 -10.52 -16.27
C ILE A 153 0.92 -9.19 -17.02
N LYS A 154 1.98 -8.96 -17.80
CA LYS A 154 2.22 -7.66 -18.49
C LYS A 154 1.05 -7.18 -19.37
N SER A 155 0.26 -8.10 -19.93
CA SER A 155 -0.87 -7.79 -20.80
C SER A 155 -2.19 -7.54 -20.07
N GLU A 156 -2.26 -7.76 -18.75
CA GLU A 156 -3.50 -7.61 -17.99
C GLU A 156 -3.62 -6.25 -17.30
N SER A 157 -4.85 -5.76 -17.13
CA SER A 157 -5.11 -4.56 -16.35
C SER A 157 -4.94 -4.82 -14.86
N TYR A 158 -4.69 -3.76 -14.07
CA TYR A 158 -4.63 -3.88 -12.62
C TYR A 158 -5.91 -4.51 -12.03
N TYR A 159 -7.09 -4.17 -12.57
CA TYR A 159 -8.38 -4.71 -12.13
C TYR A 159 -8.51 -6.21 -12.38
N ARG A 160 -8.13 -6.67 -13.58
CA ARG A 160 -8.15 -8.09 -13.94
C ARG A 160 -7.16 -8.91 -13.11
N TYR A 161 -5.99 -8.35 -12.86
CA TYR A 161 -5.01 -8.94 -11.95
C TYR A 161 -5.58 -9.14 -10.53
N ILE A 162 -6.20 -8.10 -9.95
CA ILE A 162 -6.82 -8.24 -8.62
C ILE A 162 -7.98 -9.24 -8.66
N GLY A 163 -8.80 -9.25 -9.71
CA GLY A 163 -9.85 -10.25 -9.91
C GLY A 163 -9.32 -11.69 -9.89
N ARG A 164 -8.30 -11.98 -10.72
CA ARG A 164 -7.64 -13.30 -10.77
C ARG A 164 -7.03 -13.70 -9.43
N MET A 165 -6.40 -12.74 -8.74
CA MET A 165 -5.85 -12.96 -7.40
C MET A 165 -6.96 -13.31 -6.39
N LEU A 166 -8.11 -12.64 -6.45
CA LEU A 166 -9.27 -12.94 -5.59
C LEU A 166 -9.91 -14.29 -5.93
N ASP A 167 -9.94 -14.69 -7.19
CA ASP A 167 -10.37 -16.05 -7.59
C ASP A 167 -9.44 -17.10 -6.98
N CYS A 168 -8.11 -16.87 -7.00
CA CYS A 168 -7.14 -17.74 -6.31
C CYS A 168 -7.37 -17.82 -4.79
N ALA A 169 -7.92 -16.76 -4.17
CA ALA A 169 -8.16 -16.72 -2.74
C ALA A 169 -9.21 -17.72 -2.24
N THR A 170 -9.97 -18.32 -3.16
CA THR A 170 -10.87 -19.45 -2.84
C THR A 170 -10.09 -20.70 -2.41
N LEU A 171 -8.89 -20.91 -2.97
CA LEU A 171 -7.97 -22.00 -2.63
C LEU A 171 -6.89 -21.56 -1.63
N PHE A 172 -6.44 -20.31 -1.72
CA PHE A 172 -5.35 -19.76 -0.90
C PHE A 172 -5.77 -18.43 -0.25
N PRO A 173 -6.56 -18.47 0.84
CA PRO A 173 -7.12 -17.26 1.46
C PRO A 173 -6.08 -16.22 1.88
N GLU A 174 -4.85 -16.65 2.18
CA GLU A 174 -3.73 -15.83 2.64
C GLU A 174 -3.15 -14.94 1.53
N VAL A 175 -3.40 -15.24 0.25
CA VAL A 175 -2.97 -14.40 -0.87
C VAL A 175 -3.54 -12.97 -0.76
N VAL A 176 -4.77 -12.84 -0.23
CA VAL A 176 -5.37 -11.54 0.05
C VAL A 176 -4.66 -10.82 1.20
N GLU A 177 -4.25 -11.55 2.24
CA GLU A 177 -3.50 -11.00 3.37
C GLU A 177 -2.12 -10.51 2.91
N VAL A 178 -1.44 -11.29 2.07
CA VAL A 178 -0.18 -10.88 1.42
C VAL A 178 -0.39 -9.60 0.64
N LYS A 179 -1.44 -9.52 -0.19
CA LYS A 179 -1.65 -8.32 -1.01
C LYS A 179 -2.02 -7.09 -0.19
N LEU A 180 -2.76 -7.25 0.90
CA LEU A 180 -3.06 -6.17 1.83
C LEU A 180 -1.80 -5.70 2.56
N ALA A 181 -0.92 -6.62 2.98
CA ALA A 181 0.35 -6.27 3.63
C ALA A 181 1.31 -5.54 2.68
N ASP A 182 1.43 -5.99 1.42
CA ASP A 182 2.11 -5.28 0.34
C ASP A 182 1.56 -3.85 0.20
N ARG A 183 0.22 -3.72 0.05
CA ARG A 183 -0.41 -2.41 -0.11
C ARG A 183 -0.26 -1.51 1.11
N LEU A 184 -0.26 -2.07 2.32
CA LEU A 184 0.00 -1.32 3.54
C LEU A 184 1.42 -0.78 3.55
N ASP A 185 2.43 -1.61 3.26
CA ASP A 185 3.83 -1.15 3.14
C ASP A 185 3.96 -0.04 2.11
N ASN A 186 3.44 -0.25 0.90
CA ASN A 186 3.48 0.73 -0.17
C ASN A 186 2.79 2.05 0.18
N THR A 187 1.78 2.01 1.04
CA THR A 187 1.07 3.22 1.50
C THR A 187 1.89 3.99 2.53
N LEU A 188 2.48 3.29 3.49
CA LEU A 188 3.31 3.88 4.55
C LEU A 188 4.67 4.36 4.01
N ASP A 189 5.20 3.73 2.97
CA ASP A 189 6.48 4.08 2.32
C ASP A 189 6.40 5.37 1.48
N MET A 190 5.20 5.87 1.13
CA MET A 190 5.02 7.08 0.29
C MET A 190 5.66 8.37 0.85
N ARG A 191 6.04 8.34 2.13
CA ARG A 191 6.59 9.48 2.88
C ARG A 191 7.96 9.19 3.50
N VAL A 192 8.66 8.12 3.10
CA VAL A 192 9.94 7.72 3.71
C VAL A 192 11.02 8.82 3.68
N ASP A 193 10.96 9.73 2.70
CA ASP A 193 11.90 10.84 2.53
C ASP A 193 11.41 12.18 3.12
N LEU A 194 10.26 12.19 3.81
CA LEU A 194 9.59 13.42 4.23
C LEU A 194 9.33 13.44 5.73
N GLU A 195 9.40 14.62 6.31
CA GLU A 195 8.86 14.86 7.64
C GLU A 195 7.34 14.74 7.59
N ASP A 196 6.72 14.10 8.60
CA ASP A 196 5.27 13.89 8.59
C ASP A 196 4.53 15.23 8.63
N PRO A 197 3.78 15.63 7.58
CA PRO A 197 3.03 16.88 7.57
C PRO A 197 1.89 16.92 8.59
N LEU A 198 1.55 15.80 9.24
CA LEU A 198 0.57 15.76 10.33
C LEU A 198 1.23 15.73 11.72
N ALA A 199 2.55 15.80 11.84
CA ALA A 199 3.20 15.83 13.14
C ALA A 199 2.73 17.05 13.96
N GLY A 200 1.95 16.79 15.02
CA GLY A 200 1.35 17.84 15.84
C GLY A 200 0.16 18.56 15.20
N ILE A 201 -0.41 18.05 14.11
CA ILE A 201 -1.47 18.70 13.34
C ILE A 201 -2.74 17.86 13.36
N ASP A 202 -3.83 18.45 13.84
CA ASP A 202 -5.15 17.86 13.73
C ASP A 202 -5.86 18.39 12.48
N CYS A 203 -5.98 17.52 11.47
CA CYS A 203 -6.67 17.80 10.22
C CYS A 203 -8.15 18.12 10.44
N PHE A 204 -8.84 17.37 11.31
CA PHE A 204 -10.26 17.61 11.58
C PHE A 204 -10.47 18.92 12.34
N GLN A 205 -9.61 19.22 13.32
CA GLN A 205 -9.62 20.52 13.98
C GLN A 205 -9.41 21.67 12.98
N SER A 206 -8.45 21.51 12.06
CA SER A 206 -8.16 22.53 11.04
C SER A 206 -9.35 22.78 10.12
N ILE A 207 -10.01 21.71 9.67
CA ILE A 207 -11.25 21.80 8.86
C ILE A 207 -12.37 22.46 9.67
N PHE A 208 -12.54 22.07 10.93
CA PHE A 208 -13.57 22.64 11.80
C PHE A 208 -13.34 24.14 12.02
N GLN A 209 -12.11 24.56 12.33
CA GLN A 209 -11.77 25.97 12.48
C GLN A 209 -12.04 26.76 11.19
N LEU A 210 -11.65 26.21 10.04
CA LEU A 210 -11.91 26.83 8.74
C LEU A 210 -13.40 27.04 8.46
N LEU A 211 -14.25 26.10 8.84
CA LEU A 211 -15.70 26.16 8.57
C LEU A 211 -16.46 27.07 9.53
N PHE A 212 -16.08 27.06 10.82
CA PHE A 212 -16.90 27.59 11.91
C PHE A 212 -16.30 28.81 12.64
N VAL A 213 -14.99 29.04 12.57
CA VAL A 213 -14.35 30.16 13.26
C VAL A 213 -14.20 31.34 12.30
N ARG A 214 -14.98 32.40 12.53
CA ARG A 214 -15.07 33.58 11.65
C ARG A 214 -13.71 34.20 11.31
N ASP A 215 -12.84 34.33 12.31
CA ASP A 215 -11.58 35.04 12.21
C ASP A 215 -10.38 34.06 12.16
N TYR A 216 -10.60 32.84 11.65
CA TYR A 216 -9.53 31.85 11.48
C TYR A 216 -8.52 32.30 10.40
N PRO A 217 -7.23 32.46 10.73
CA PRO A 217 -6.23 32.96 9.79
C PRO A 217 -5.81 31.94 8.73
N GLY A 218 -6.30 30.69 8.81
CA GLY A 218 -5.82 29.58 8.00
C GLY A 218 -4.75 28.77 8.71
N TYR A 219 -4.51 27.55 8.24
CA TYR A 219 -3.44 26.71 8.73
C TYR A 219 -2.09 27.22 8.22
N ALA A 220 -1.17 27.50 9.14
CA ALA A 220 0.21 27.88 8.85
C ALA A 220 1.15 26.77 9.30
N PRO A 221 1.86 26.09 8.37
CA PRO A 221 2.87 25.11 8.72
C PRO A 221 4.01 25.71 9.54
N ALA A 222 4.51 24.95 10.52
CA ALA A 222 5.65 25.37 11.34
C ALA A 222 6.98 25.33 10.58
N ASN A 223 7.10 24.43 9.60
CA ASN A 223 8.32 24.21 8.85
C ASN A 223 8.21 24.81 7.44
N GLU A 224 9.36 25.03 6.79
CA GLU A 224 9.40 25.45 5.39
C GLU A 224 8.91 24.34 4.45
N HIS A 225 8.47 24.76 3.25
CA HIS A 225 8.05 23.82 2.23
C HIS A 225 9.24 22.95 1.79
N GLN A 226 9.14 21.65 2.02
CA GLN A 226 10.20 20.71 1.64
C GLN A 226 10.38 20.63 0.11
N PRO A 227 11.62 20.48 -0.38
CA PRO A 227 11.90 20.46 -1.81
C PRO A 227 11.15 19.34 -2.54
N ALA A 228 11.02 19.49 -3.85
CA ALA A 228 10.28 18.55 -4.69
C ALA A 228 10.81 17.12 -4.55
N THR A 229 9.95 16.20 -4.10
CA THR A 229 10.26 14.78 -3.99
C THR A 229 9.89 14.00 -5.26
N ALA A 230 10.46 12.80 -5.40
CA ALA A 230 10.16 11.87 -6.50
C ALA A 230 8.67 11.47 -6.62
N MET A 231 7.91 11.59 -5.52
CA MET A 231 6.46 11.41 -5.49
C MET A 231 5.77 12.71 -5.06
N ASN A 232 4.93 13.29 -5.93
CA ASN A 232 4.14 14.49 -5.64
C ASN A 232 2.72 14.11 -5.16
N GLY A 233 1.90 15.10 -4.79
CA GLY A 233 0.57 14.86 -4.23
C GLY A 233 -0.39 14.11 -5.17
N SER A 234 -0.35 14.33 -6.49
CA SER A 234 -1.26 13.63 -7.42
C SER A 234 -0.90 12.14 -7.54
N ARG A 235 0.39 11.82 -7.51
CA ARG A 235 0.88 10.43 -7.46
C ARG A 235 0.51 9.73 -6.14
N ARG A 236 0.46 10.46 -5.02
CA ARG A 236 -0.05 9.92 -3.74
C ARG A 236 -1.55 9.63 -3.81
N LEU A 237 -2.35 10.57 -4.33
CA LEU A 237 -3.78 10.34 -4.57
C LEU A 237 -4.03 9.13 -5.50
N TYR A 238 -3.17 8.91 -6.49
CA TYR A 238 -3.25 7.71 -7.33
C TYR A 238 -2.98 6.40 -6.56
N GLN A 239 -2.07 6.40 -5.56
CA GLN A 239 -1.91 5.24 -4.69
C GLN A 239 -3.16 5.00 -3.82
N LEU A 240 -3.82 6.07 -3.37
CA LEU A 240 -5.09 5.97 -2.66
C LEU A 240 -6.19 5.40 -3.55
N PHE A 241 -6.24 5.80 -4.82
CA PHE A 241 -7.14 5.18 -5.80
C PHE A 241 -6.91 3.68 -5.92
N LYS A 242 -5.65 3.22 -6.06
CA LYS A 242 -5.35 1.77 -6.10
C LYS A 242 -5.81 1.05 -4.84
N ASN A 243 -5.66 1.67 -3.67
CA ASN A 243 -6.18 1.12 -2.41
C ASN A 243 -7.71 1.05 -2.42
N ALA A 244 -8.40 2.11 -2.84
CA ALA A 244 -9.86 2.12 -2.93
C ALA A 244 -10.40 1.04 -3.90
N VAL A 245 -9.70 0.80 -5.01
CA VAL A 245 -9.99 -0.30 -5.95
C VAL A 245 -9.85 -1.65 -5.26
N LEU A 246 -8.68 -1.93 -4.65
CA LEU A 246 -8.43 -3.19 -3.97
C LEU A 246 -9.47 -3.47 -2.87
N LEU A 247 -9.71 -2.49 -2.00
CA LEU A 247 -10.64 -2.62 -0.88
C LEU A 247 -12.09 -2.78 -1.36
N SER A 248 -12.48 -2.12 -2.46
CA SER A 248 -13.79 -2.32 -3.08
C SER A 248 -13.96 -3.74 -3.61
N LEU A 249 -12.98 -4.25 -4.36
CA LEU A 249 -13.02 -5.59 -4.93
C LEU A 249 -13.04 -6.69 -3.85
N ILE A 250 -12.26 -6.53 -2.77
CA ILE A 250 -12.27 -7.46 -1.62
C ILE A 250 -13.65 -7.55 -0.96
N ARG A 251 -14.45 -6.47 -0.99
CA ARG A 251 -15.77 -6.40 -0.36
C ARG A 251 -16.92 -6.75 -1.29
N GLN A 252 -16.65 -7.08 -2.54
CA GLN A 252 -17.71 -7.55 -3.42
C GLN A 252 -18.26 -8.89 -2.93
N PRO A 253 -19.58 -9.16 -3.13
CA PRO A 253 -20.24 -10.35 -2.60
C PRO A 253 -19.62 -11.69 -3.02
N SER A 254 -18.89 -11.72 -4.12
CA SER A 254 -18.21 -12.92 -4.64
C SER A 254 -16.99 -13.33 -3.82
N VAL A 255 -16.46 -12.46 -2.96
CA VAL A 255 -15.24 -12.74 -2.18
C VAL A 255 -15.63 -13.35 -0.82
N PRO A 256 -15.11 -14.53 -0.47
CA PRO A 256 -15.40 -15.17 0.81
C PRO A 256 -15.03 -14.28 2.01
N PRO A 257 -15.77 -14.37 3.13
CA PRO A 257 -15.47 -13.61 4.33
C PRO A 257 -14.04 -13.88 4.82
N GLY A 258 -13.36 -12.80 5.22
CA GLY A 258 -11.97 -12.84 5.64
C GLY A 258 -11.73 -13.37 7.04
N SER A 259 -10.49 -13.85 7.27
CA SER A 259 -9.94 -14.08 8.60
C SER A 259 -9.89 -12.79 9.44
N VAL A 260 -9.61 -12.93 10.74
CA VAL A 260 -9.32 -11.78 11.61
C VAL A 260 -8.11 -11.00 11.08
N ALA A 261 -7.06 -11.69 10.63
CA ALA A 261 -5.87 -11.07 10.05
C ALA A 261 -6.19 -10.24 8.80
N ARG A 262 -7.02 -10.77 7.89
CA ARG A 262 -7.49 -10.04 6.70
C ARG A 262 -8.22 -8.77 7.10
N ARG A 263 -9.12 -8.84 8.09
CA ARG A 263 -9.85 -7.67 8.59
C ARG A 263 -8.93 -6.62 9.21
N THR A 264 -7.95 -7.07 10.00
CA THR A 264 -6.93 -6.21 10.60
C THR A 264 -6.12 -5.47 9.53
N LEU A 265 -5.61 -6.19 8.52
CA LEU A 265 -4.84 -5.58 7.42
C LEU A 265 -5.71 -4.68 6.54
N PHE A 266 -6.95 -5.07 6.25
CA PHE A 266 -7.91 -4.25 5.51
C PHE A 266 -8.11 -2.89 6.21
N ASN A 267 -8.40 -2.92 7.50
CA ASN A 267 -8.60 -1.71 8.30
C ASN A 267 -7.32 -0.88 8.38
N ALA A 268 -6.15 -1.52 8.51
CA ALA A 268 -4.86 -0.82 8.51
C ALA A 268 -4.60 -0.12 7.18
N VAL A 269 -4.89 -0.74 6.02
CA VAL A 269 -4.78 -0.08 4.70
C VAL A 269 -5.73 1.11 4.60
N ALA A 270 -6.98 0.95 5.03
CA ALA A 270 -7.97 2.02 5.02
C ALA A 270 -7.55 3.20 5.92
N GLU A 271 -7.08 2.92 7.14
CA GLU A 271 -6.60 3.93 8.09
C GLU A 271 -5.34 4.64 7.59
N ALA A 272 -4.34 3.91 7.08
CA ALA A 272 -3.14 4.50 6.50
C ALA A 272 -3.48 5.40 5.28
N SER A 273 -4.45 4.98 4.47
CA SER A 273 -4.92 5.74 3.31
C SER A 273 -5.69 7.00 3.71
N LEU A 274 -6.54 6.91 4.74
CA LEU A 274 -7.21 8.04 5.36
C LEU A 274 -6.19 9.08 5.86
N ARG A 275 -5.18 8.64 6.60
CA ARG A 275 -4.11 9.52 7.11
C ARG A 275 -3.31 10.16 6.00
N GLU A 276 -3.01 9.44 4.91
CA GLU A 276 -2.31 10.04 3.77
C GLU A 276 -3.17 11.04 2.99
N ALA A 277 -4.48 10.81 2.88
CA ALA A 277 -5.41 11.80 2.32
C ALA A 277 -5.42 13.09 3.17
N GLN A 278 -5.45 12.95 4.50
CA GLN A 278 -5.32 14.07 5.44
C GLN A 278 -3.98 14.80 5.29
N ARG A 279 -2.85 14.09 5.19
CA ARG A 279 -1.52 14.68 4.93
C ARG A 279 -1.49 15.48 3.63
N THR A 280 -2.06 14.91 2.57
CA THR A 280 -2.12 15.56 1.26
C THR A 280 -2.97 16.83 1.31
N LEU A 281 -4.13 16.78 1.97
CA LEU A 281 -4.99 17.94 2.20
C LEU A 281 -4.25 19.04 2.97
N MET A 282 -3.72 18.74 4.15
CA MET A 282 -3.04 19.73 5.00
C MET A 282 -1.81 20.34 4.30
N HIS A 283 -1.07 19.55 3.52
CA HIS A 283 0.02 20.06 2.71
C HIS A 283 -0.46 21.05 1.63
N LEU A 284 -1.58 20.77 0.96
CA LEU A 284 -2.15 21.68 -0.04
C LEU A 284 -2.63 22.99 0.57
N LEU A 285 -3.34 22.94 1.71
CA LEU A 285 -3.85 24.11 2.41
C LEU A 285 -2.72 24.98 2.98
N GLY A 286 -1.70 24.37 3.58
CA GLY A 286 -0.61 25.10 4.22
C GLY A 286 0.39 25.73 3.24
N TYR A 287 0.62 25.09 2.09
CA TYR A 287 1.71 25.48 1.20
C TYR A 287 1.32 25.96 -0.19
N HIS A 288 0.20 25.48 -0.76
CA HIS A 288 -0.13 25.73 -2.17
C HIS A 288 -1.32 26.67 -2.35
N LEU A 289 -2.40 26.48 -1.59
CA LEU A 289 -3.60 27.33 -1.66
C LEU A 289 -3.86 27.93 -0.28
N LYS A 290 -3.27 29.09 0.00
CA LYS A 290 -3.22 29.68 1.35
C LYS A 290 -4.40 30.58 1.71
N ASP A 291 -5.24 30.97 0.74
CA ASP A 291 -6.39 31.85 0.99
C ASP A 291 -7.51 31.09 1.73
N PRO A 292 -7.80 31.40 3.01
CA PRO A 292 -8.79 30.68 3.80
C PRO A 292 -10.21 30.76 3.23
N ARG A 293 -10.56 31.84 2.50
CA ARG A 293 -11.90 31.96 1.91
C ARG A 293 -12.09 30.94 0.80
N VAL A 294 -11.11 30.84 -0.10
CA VAL A 294 -11.13 29.85 -1.19
C VAL A 294 -11.04 28.43 -0.63
N GLN A 295 -10.20 28.19 0.39
CA GLN A 295 -10.14 26.90 1.07
C GLN A 295 -11.52 26.50 1.62
N ARG A 296 -12.21 27.43 2.29
CA ARG A 296 -13.54 27.19 2.87
C ARG A 296 -14.58 26.86 1.81
N GLU A 297 -14.59 27.58 0.69
CA GLU A 297 -15.49 27.31 -0.45
C GLU A 297 -15.27 25.89 -1.01
N LEU A 298 -14.01 25.49 -1.22
CA LEU A 298 -13.69 24.15 -1.73
C LEU A 298 -14.09 23.04 -0.76
N VAL A 299 -13.91 23.25 0.55
CA VAL A 299 -14.32 22.28 1.58
C VAL A 299 -15.84 22.14 1.62
N LEU A 300 -16.59 23.24 1.53
CA LEU A 300 -18.06 23.20 1.50
C LEU A 300 -18.58 22.48 0.25
N ASP A 301 -18.03 22.79 -0.94
CA ASP A 301 -18.42 22.12 -2.18
C ASP A 301 -18.11 20.60 -2.14
N ALA A 302 -16.93 20.22 -1.62
CA ALA A 302 -16.59 18.82 -1.43
C ALA A 302 -17.49 18.13 -0.39
N MET A 303 -17.87 18.83 0.68
CA MET A 303 -18.79 18.30 1.70
C MET A 303 -20.17 18.02 1.09
N ASP A 304 -20.74 18.96 0.34
CA ASP A 304 -22.00 18.79 -0.36
C ASP A 304 -21.93 17.64 -1.36
N TYR A 305 -20.83 17.54 -2.12
CA TYR A 305 -20.60 16.44 -3.04
C TYR A 305 -20.59 15.08 -2.33
N CYS A 306 -19.82 14.95 -1.24
CA CYS A 306 -19.76 13.71 -0.46
C CYS A 306 -21.11 13.36 0.17
N HIS A 307 -21.82 14.34 0.73
CA HIS A 307 -23.12 14.12 1.36
C HIS A 307 -24.20 13.71 0.35
N SER A 308 -24.09 14.13 -0.91
CA SER A 308 -24.98 13.69 -1.99
C SER A 308 -24.83 12.20 -2.37
N GLY A 309 -23.85 11.49 -1.79
CA GLY A 309 -23.58 10.08 -2.07
C GLY A 309 -22.79 9.84 -3.35
N ARG A 310 -22.34 10.89 -4.05
CA ARG A 310 -21.57 10.75 -5.30
C ARG A 310 -20.20 10.12 -5.10
N THR A 311 -19.62 10.16 -3.90
CA THR A 311 -18.37 9.43 -3.57
C THR A 311 -18.55 7.92 -3.43
N ASP A 312 -19.80 7.43 -3.37
CA ASP A 312 -20.09 5.99 -3.27
C ASP A 312 -20.07 5.30 -4.63
N LEU A 313 -19.93 6.05 -5.72
CA LEU A 313 -19.86 5.53 -7.08
C LEU A 313 -18.79 6.25 -7.91
N VAL A 314 -18.35 5.60 -8.99
CA VAL A 314 -17.58 6.26 -10.05
C VAL A 314 -18.54 7.09 -10.87
N THR A 315 -18.28 8.39 -10.98
CA THR A 315 -19.11 9.33 -11.74
C THR A 315 -18.50 9.68 -13.10
N ARG A 316 -19.35 10.11 -14.05
CA ARG A 316 -18.93 10.65 -15.34
C ARG A 316 -18.54 12.13 -15.23
N PRO A 317 -17.55 12.61 -15.99
CA PRO A 317 -17.27 14.05 -16.06
C PRO A 317 -18.46 14.76 -16.72
N ASP A 318 -19.16 15.60 -15.96
CA ASP A 318 -20.33 16.36 -16.43
C ASP A 318 -20.07 17.88 -16.50
N GLY A 319 -18.92 18.33 -16.00
CA GLY A 319 -18.52 19.74 -15.96
C GLY A 319 -19.23 20.57 -14.90
N GLN A 320 -20.14 20.00 -14.11
CA GLN A 320 -20.90 20.71 -13.08
C GLN A 320 -20.20 20.68 -11.72
N ARG A 321 -19.59 19.55 -11.36
CA ARG A 321 -18.79 19.40 -10.15
C ARG A 321 -17.37 19.01 -10.51
N LEU A 322 -16.39 19.60 -9.82
CA LEU A 322 -14.98 19.35 -10.10
C LEU A 322 -14.58 17.88 -9.89
N LEU A 323 -15.19 17.21 -8.90
CA LEU A 323 -14.91 15.82 -8.56
C LEU A 323 -15.46 14.81 -9.58
N ASP A 324 -16.38 15.22 -10.44
CA ASP A 324 -17.00 14.32 -11.39
C ASP A 324 -16.02 13.84 -12.46
N GLY A 325 -15.94 12.51 -12.63
CA GLY A 325 -14.94 11.90 -13.49
C GLY A 325 -13.54 11.76 -12.87
N LEU A 326 -13.31 12.11 -11.59
CA LEU A 326 -11.98 12.03 -10.97
C LEU A 326 -11.32 10.66 -11.19
N PHE A 327 -12.04 9.57 -10.90
CA PHE A 327 -11.51 8.21 -11.06
C PHE A 327 -11.30 7.83 -12.52
N ALA A 328 -12.30 8.06 -13.38
CA ALA A 328 -12.27 7.66 -14.78
C ALA A 328 -11.23 8.45 -15.60
N THR A 329 -11.13 9.76 -15.38
CA THR A 329 -10.28 10.66 -16.17
C THR A 329 -8.83 10.62 -15.71
N TYR A 330 -8.57 10.68 -14.40
CA TYR A 330 -7.22 10.90 -13.89
C TYR A 330 -6.50 9.63 -13.45
N PHE A 331 -7.24 8.59 -13.05
CA PHE A 331 -6.65 7.39 -12.43
C PHE A 331 -6.87 6.10 -13.22
N ALA A 332 -7.93 6.02 -14.03
CA ALA A 332 -8.24 4.84 -14.83
C ALA A 332 -7.56 4.70 -16.21
N PRO A 333 -6.74 5.65 -16.75
CA PRO A 333 -6.02 5.39 -17.99
C PRO A 333 -5.18 4.10 -17.94
N THR A 334 -5.34 3.24 -18.94
CA THR A 334 -4.61 1.96 -19.04
C THR A 334 -3.21 2.12 -19.63
N ASP A 335 -3.02 3.12 -20.49
CA ASP A 335 -1.71 3.49 -21.00
C ASP A 335 -0.91 4.28 -19.94
N SER A 336 0.33 3.85 -19.70
CA SER A 336 1.16 4.45 -18.65
C SER A 336 1.59 5.89 -18.97
N ARG A 337 1.78 6.23 -20.25
CA ARG A 337 2.17 7.60 -20.63
C ARG A 337 1.00 8.55 -20.43
N LEU A 338 -0.19 8.15 -20.87
CA LEU A 338 -1.42 8.90 -20.65
C LEU A 338 -1.72 9.07 -19.16
N LEU A 339 -1.57 8.00 -18.36
CA LEU A 339 -1.72 8.08 -16.91
C LEU A 339 -0.79 9.15 -16.32
N TYR A 340 0.50 9.16 -16.66
CA TYR A 340 1.42 10.17 -16.13
C TYR A 340 1.04 11.60 -16.55
N GLN A 341 0.62 11.79 -17.81
CA GLN A 341 0.11 13.09 -18.27
C GLN A 341 -1.11 13.56 -17.47
N GLN A 342 -2.05 12.66 -17.19
CA GLN A 342 -3.22 12.98 -16.38
C GLN A 342 -2.85 13.28 -14.93
N LEU A 343 -1.92 12.54 -14.33
CA LEU A 343 -1.44 12.82 -12.98
C LEU A 343 -0.69 14.16 -12.90
N ASP A 344 0.05 14.53 -13.94
CA ASP A 344 0.73 15.83 -14.00
C ASP A 344 -0.29 16.97 -14.18
N SER A 345 -1.33 16.77 -14.99
CA SER A 345 -2.47 17.70 -15.11
C SER A 345 -3.21 17.88 -13.77
N LEU A 346 -3.51 16.78 -13.08
CA LEU A 346 -4.10 16.80 -11.74
C LEU A 346 -3.20 17.56 -10.75
N TYR A 347 -1.88 17.40 -10.85
CA TYR A 347 -0.94 18.09 -9.96
C TYR A 347 -1.00 19.61 -10.11
N GLN A 348 -1.30 20.12 -11.30
CA GLN A 348 -1.47 21.56 -11.53
C GLN A 348 -2.82 22.07 -11.00
N ASN A 349 -3.83 21.21 -10.90
CA ASN A 349 -5.15 21.57 -10.40
C ASN A 349 -5.27 21.37 -8.87
N LYS A 350 -4.71 22.31 -8.10
CA LYS A 350 -4.75 22.27 -6.62
C LYS A 350 -6.17 22.25 -6.05
N PRO A 351 -7.15 23.02 -6.56
CA PRO A 351 -8.55 22.92 -6.13
C PRO A 351 -9.10 21.50 -6.23
N LEU A 352 -8.92 20.83 -7.37
CA LEU A 352 -9.36 19.44 -7.56
C LEU A 352 -8.63 18.47 -6.62
N MET A 353 -7.32 18.67 -6.38
CA MET A 353 -6.59 17.82 -5.42
C MET A 353 -7.10 17.97 -3.99
N ILE A 354 -7.49 19.18 -3.57
CA ILE A 354 -8.08 19.43 -2.24
C ILE A 354 -9.38 18.65 -2.10
N GLN A 355 -10.30 18.84 -3.05
CA GLN A 355 -11.58 18.12 -3.03
C GLN A 355 -11.39 16.61 -3.14
N GLY A 356 -10.46 16.15 -4.00
CA GLY A 356 -10.12 14.74 -4.14
C GLY A 356 -9.58 14.13 -2.85
N SER A 357 -8.78 14.87 -2.09
CA SER A 357 -8.30 14.45 -0.77
C SER A 357 -9.46 14.28 0.21
N ILE A 358 -10.43 15.22 0.21
CA ILE A 358 -11.64 15.13 1.04
C ILE A 358 -12.51 13.93 0.63
N ALA A 359 -12.70 13.71 -0.67
CA ALA A 359 -13.43 12.54 -1.17
C ALA A 359 -12.78 11.22 -0.71
N PHE A 360 -11.44 11.11 -0.78
CA PHE A 360 -10.74 9.94 -0.26
C PHE A 360 -10.88 9.80 1.26
N ILE A 361 -10.83 10.89 2.03
CA ILE A 361 -11.09 10.86 3.48
C ILE A 361 -12.46 10.21 3.74
N VAL A 362 -13.50 10.64 3.03
CA VAL A 362 -14.85 10.09 3.17
C VAL A 362 -14.90 8.62 2.75
N ILE A 363 -14.33 8.26 1.60
CA ILE A 363 -14.28 6.86 1.10
C ILE A 363 -13.63 5.93 2.12
N PHE A 364 -12.48 6.31 2.71
CA PHE A 364 -11.80 5.45 3.69
C PHE A 364 -12.50 5.41 5.05
N LEU A 365 -13.15 6.50 5.47
CA LEU A 365 -14.03 6.47 6.65
C LEU A 365 -15.22 5.53 6.43
N ARG A 366 -15.83 5.54 5.23
CA ARG A 366 -16.91 4.61 4.85
C ARG A 366 -16.41 3.16 4.88
N PHE A 367 -15.21 2.89 4.35
CA PHE A 367 -14.59 1.56 4.51
C PHE A 367 -14.47 1.16 5.99
N LEU A 368 -14.00 2.05 6.86
CA LEU A 368 -13.81 1.73 8.28
C LEU A 368 -15.13 1.53 9.05
N HIS A 369 -16.20 2.26 8.70
CA HIS A 369 -17.45 2.25 9.46
C HIS A 369 -18.52 1.30 8.91
N GLU A 370 -18.50 1.00 7.61
CA GLU A 370 -19.54 0.22 6.95
C GLU A 370 -18.96 -1.05 6.31
N PRO A 371 -19.15 -2.24 6.90
CA PRO A 371 -18.54 -3.49 6.43
C PRO A 371 -18.90 -3.88 5.00
N THR A 372 -20.08 -3.46 4.52
CA THR A 372 -20.59 -3.78 3.18
C THR A 372 -20.27 -2.69 2.15
N PHE A 373 -19.62 -1.60 2.54
CA PHE A 373 -19.31 -0.50 1.63
C PHE A 373 -18.19 -0.90 0.66
N TYR A 374 -18.46 -0.68 -0.61
CA TYR A 374 -17.48 -0.63 -1.70
C TYR A 374 -17.89 0.51 -2.64
N VAL A 375 -16.95 1.05 -3.41
CA VAL A 375 -17.26 2.10 -4.40
C VAL A 375 -17.89 1.43 -5.63
N ARG A 376 -19.14 1.79 -5.95
CA ARG A 376 -19.87 1.29 -7.12
C ARG A 376 -19.20 1.77 -8.41
N GLY A 377 -19.29 0.99 -9.47
CA GLY A 377 -18.58 1.25 -10.73
C GLY A 377 -17.12 0.78 -10.74
N ILE A 378 -16.61 0.21 -9.64
CA ILE A 378 -15.35 -0.55 -9.64
C ILE A 378 -15.65 -2.03 -9.81
N SER A 379 -15.08 -2.66 -10.84
CA SER A 379 -15.19 -4.10 -11.10
C SER A 379 -13.89 -4.69 -11.66
N ILE A 380 -13.84 -6.00 -11.88
CA ILE A 380 -12.68 -6.69 -12.47
C ILE A 380 -12.47 -6.30 -13.94
N GLU A 381 -13.54 -5.85 -14.62
CA GLU A 381 -13.50 -5.32 -15.98
C GLU A 381 -12.90 -3.92 -16.04
N GLY A 382 -12.95 -3.17 -14.94
CA GLY A 382 -12.35 -1.85 -14.82
C GLY A 382 -13.23 -0.85 -14.07
N ILE A 383 -13.15 0.41 -14.51
CA ILE A 383 -13.89 1.53 -13.96
C ILE A 383 -15.03 1.86 -14.92
N GLN A 384 -16.27 1.76 -14.43
CA GLN A 384 -17.49 2.09 -15.14
C GLN A 384 -18.15 3.26 -14.44
N ALA A 385 -18.28 4.36 -15.16
CA ALA A 385 -18.87 5.58 -14.64
C ALA A 385 -20.39 5.58 -14.85
N ASP A 386 -21.12 5.78 -13.76
CA ASP A 386 -22.58 5.93 -13.75
C ASP A 386 -23.00 7.38 -14.02
#